data_AF-A0A3D4BCW4-F1
#
_entry.id   AF-A0A3D4BCW4-F1
#
_cell.length_a   1.000
_cell.length_b   1.000
_cell.length_c   1.000
_cell.angle_alpha   90.00
_cell.angle_beta   90.00
_cell.angle_gamma   90.00
#
_symmetry.space_group_name_H-M   'P 1'
#
loop_
_entity.id
_entity.type
_entity.pdbx_description
1 polymer ?
#
loop_
_entity_poly.entity_id
_entity_poly.type
_entity_poly.pdbx_seq_one_letter_code
_entity_poly.pdbx_strand_id
1 'polypeptide(L)' 'MTTPADQEQRDHILNDLDSNIVVEAAAGTGKTTSMVGRMVALLLEDKCKISTIAAVTFTKK' A
#
# COMPACT_ATOMS: atom_id res chain seq x y z
N MET A 1 -17.05 11.80 8.22
CA MET A 1 -15.67 12.01 7.70
C MET A 1 -15.79 12.16 6.20
N THR A 2 -15.18 13.18 5.61
CA THR A 2 -15.20 13.43 4.17
C THR A 2 -14.22 12.49 3.45
N THR A 3 -14.67 11.91 2.36
CA THR A 3 -13.84 11.10 1.46
C THR A 3 -12.73 11.99 0.86
N PRO A 4 -11.44 11.60 0.97
CA PRO A 4 -10.34 12.30 0.33
C PRO A 4 -10.48 12.36 -1.19
N ALA A 5 -9.97 13.41 -1.82
CA ALA A 5 -9.98 13.54 -3.28
C ALA A 5 -9.14 12.46 -3.99
N ASP A 6 -8.21 11.82 -3.28
CA ASP A 6 -7.36 10.75 -3.79
C ASP A 6 -7.85 9.34 -3.41
N GLN A 7 -9.11 9.21 -2.99
CA GLN A 7 -9.65 7.93 -2.51
C GLN A 7 -9.61 6.84 -3.58
N GLU A 8 -9.88 7.18 -4.85
CA GLU A 8 -9.82 6.21 -5.95
C GLU A 8 -8.42 5.60 -6.10
N GLN A 9 -7.35 6.41 -6.01
CA GLN A 9 -5.99 5.87 -6.02
C GLN A 9 -5.69 5.03 -4.78
N ARG A 10 -6.23 5.39 -3.61
CA ARG A 10 -6.09 4.58 -2.38
C ARG A 10 -6.76 3.23 -2.54
N ASP A 11 -7.96 3.20 -3.12
CA ASP A 11 -8.69 1.97 -3.40
C ASP A 11 -7.95 1.13 -4.45
N HIS A 12 -7.38 1.76 -5.48
CA HIS A 12 -6.57 1.07 -6.48
C HIS A 12 -5.35 0.37 -5.86
N ILE A 13 -4.63 1.04 -4.94
CA ILE A 13 -3.51 0.45 -4.19
C ILE A 13 -3.95 -0.76 -3.36
N LEU A 14 -5.18 -0.81 -2.87
CA LEU A 14 -5.67 -1.90 -2.01
C LEU A 14 -6.27 -3.06 -2.80
N ASN A 15 -6.87 -2.80 -3.96
CA ASN A 15 -7.69 -3.79 -4.67
C ASN A 15 -7.01 -4.38 -5.92
N ASP A 16 -6.13 -3.65 -6.62
CA ASP A 16 -5.39 -4.19 -7.77
C ASP A 16 -4.09 -4.85 -7.29
N LEU A 17 -4.16 -6.12 -6.92
CA LEU A 17 -3.05 -6.85 -6.30
C LEU A 17 -2.15 -7.58 -7.29
N ASP A 18 -2.53 -7.65 -8.57
CA ASP A 18 -1.81 -8.40 -9.60
C ASP A 18 -0.86 -7.49 -10.43
N SER A 19 -0.86 -6.19 -10.16
CA SER A 19 -0.05 -5.18 -10.85
C SER A 19 1.07 -4.61 -9.97
N ASN A 20 2.15 -4.16 -10.61
CA ASN A 20 3.14 -3.31 -9.97
C ASN A 20 2.64 -1.87 -9.92
N ILE A 21 2.82 -1.20 -8.78
CA ILE A 21 2.35 0.18 -8.57
C ILE A 21 3.52 1.08 -8.16
N VAL A 22 3.58 2.26 -8.77
CA VAL A 22 4.44 3.37 -8.35
C VAL A 22 3.54 4.46 -7.77
N VAL A 23 3.85 4.93 -6.57
CA VAL A 23 3.06 5.96 -5.88
C VAL A 23 3.89 7.23 -5.72
N GLU A 24 3.49 8.28 -6.44
CA GLU A 24 4.03 9.63 -6.29
C GLU A 24 3.11 10.45 -5.37
N ALA A 25 3.63 10.83 -4.20
CA ALA A 25 2.86 11.68 -3.29
C ALA A 25 3.78 12.48 -2.36
N ALA A 26 3.30 13.63 -1.90
CA ALA A 26 4.01 14.51 -0.97
C ALA A 26 4.33 13.84 0.38
N ALA A 27 5.20 14.44 1.19
CA ALA A 27 5.43 13.98 2.55
C ALA A 27 4.13 14.03 3.38
N GLY A 28 3.95 13.07 4.29
CA GLY A 28 2.78 13.04 5.19
C GLY A 28 1.45 12.59 4.57
N THR A 29 1.41 12.20 3.30
CA THR A 29 0.16 11.78 2.62
C THR A 29 -0.28 10.32 2.87
N GLY A 30 0.39 9.63 3.80
CA GLY A 30 0.04 8.26 4.18
C GLY A 30 0.61 7.16 3.27
N LYS A 31 1.67 7.42 2.49
CA LYS A 31 2.33 6.39 1.64
C LYS A 31 2.66 5.11 2.39
N THR A 32 3.21 5.21 3.60
CA THR A 32 3.52 4.05 4.44
C THR A 32 2.25 3.31 4.86
N THR A 33 1.18 4.02 5.20
CA THR A 33 -0.12 3.43 5.51
C THR A 33 -0.67 2.65 4.33
N SER A 34 -0.63 3.21 3.12
CA SER A 34 -1.04 2.53 1.89
C SER A 34 -0.17 1.30 1.58
N MET A 35 1.15 1.40 1.77
CA MET A 35 2.08 0.27 1.58
C MET A 35 1.76 -0.89 2.54
N VAL A 36 1.56 -0.60 3.83
CA VAL A 36 1.17 -1.61 4.82
C VAL A 36 -0.21 -2.20 4.50
N GLY A 37 -1.18 -1.37 4.15
CA GLY A 37 -2.52 -1.82 3.75
C GLY A 37 -2.48 -2.78 2.57
N ARG A 38 -1.67 -2.48 1.54
CA ARG A 38 -1.48 -3.38 0.39
C ARG A 38 -0.82 -4.70 0.77
N MET A 39 0.20 -4.68 1.63
CA MET A 39 0.81 -5.92 2.13
C MET A 39 -0.20 -6.80 2.87
N VAL A 40 -1.10 -6.20 3.66
CA VAL A 40 -2.18 -6.92 4.35
C VAL A 40 -3.19 -7.47 3.33
N ALA A 41 -3.59 -6.68 2.33
CA ALA A 41 -4.50 -7.13 1.29
C ALA A 41 -3.95 -8.33 0.50
N LEU A 42 -2.66 -8.32 0.14
CA LEU A 42 -1.99 -9.46 -0.49
C LEU A 42 -2.04 -10.75 0.35
N LEU A 43 -2.04 -10.63 1.67
CA LEU A 43 -2.14 -11.77 2.58
C LEU A 43 -3.58 -12.25 2.72
N LEU A 44 -4.55 -11.32 2.83
CA LEU A 44 -5.96 -11.64 2.99
C LEU A 44 -6.55 -12.31 1.74
N GLU A 45 -6.08 -11.93 0.56
CA GLU A 45 -6.50 -12.51 -0.73
C GLU A 45 -5.70 -13.76 -1.12
N ASP A 46 -4.92 -14.33 -0.20
CA ASP A 46 -4.05 -15.52 -0.41
C ASP A 46 -3.10 -15.40 -1.63
N LYS A 47 -2.78 -14.17 -2.07
CA LYS A 47 -1.90 -13.89 -3.22
C LYS A 47 -0.44 -14.19 -2.92
N CYS A 48 -0.04 -14.17 -1.65
CA CYS A 48 1.31 -14.53 -1.22
C CYS A 48 1.33 -15.02 0.23
N LYS A 49 2.45 -15.63 0.64
CA LYS A 49 2.69 -15.99 2.04
C LYS A 49 3.44 -14.87 2.74
N ILE A 50 3.24 -14.71 4.04
CA ILE A 50 3.99 -13.73 4.84
C ILE A 50 5.51 -13.88 4.70
N SER A 51 6.01 -15.11 4.60
CA SER A 51 7.43 -15.41 4.45
C SER A 51 8.02 -15.01 3.09
N THR A 52 7.17 -14.64 2.11
CA THR A 52 7.59 -14.22 0.77
C THR A 52 7.51 -12.70 0.57
N ILE A 53 7.08 -11.95 1.59
CA ILE A 53 7.00 -10.49 1.52
C ILE A 53 8.28 -9.86 2.09
N ALA A 54 8.84 -8.89 1.35
CA ALA A 54 9.88 -8.00 1.84
C ALA A 54 9.42 -6.53 1.73
N ALA A 55 9.60 -5.75 2.79
CA ALA A 55 9.41 -4.31 2.78
C ALA A 55 10.72 -3.61 3.11
N VAL A 56 11.20 -2.79 2.19
CA VAL A 56 12.46 -2.05 2.33
C VAL A 56 12.15 -0.58 2.59
N THR A 57 12.66 -0.04 3.69
CA THR A 57 12.45 1.36 4.08
C THR A 57 13.74 1.98 4.59
N PHE A 58 13.84 3.30 4.50
CA PHE A 58 14.85 4.04 5.24
C PHE A 58 14.43 4.14 6.70
N THR A 59 15.30 3.69 7.61
CA THR A 59 15.14 3.95 9.05
C THR A 59 15.70 5.34 9.39
N LYS A 60 14.97 6.10 10.21
CA LYS A 60 15.58 7.23 10.93
C LYS A 60 16.58 6.65 11.95
N LYS A 61 17.80 7.16 11.97
CA LYS A 61 18.70 7.04 13.13
C LYS A 61 18.36 8.13 14.14
#